data_AF-X1UX99-F1
#
_entry.id   AF-X1UX99-F1
#
_cell.length_a   1.000
_cell.length_b   1.000
_cell.length_c   1.000
_cell.angle_alpha   90.00
_cell.angle_beta   90.00
_cell.angle_gamma   90.00
#
_symmetry.space_group_name_H-M   'P 1'
#
loop_
_entity.id
_entity.type
_entity.pdbx_description
1 polymer ?
#
loop_
_entity_poly.entity_id
_entity_poly.type
_entity_poly.pdbx_seq_one_letter_code
_entity_poly.pdbx_strand_id
1 'polypeptide(L)' 'IISSIIQKQKQNPKYDYMTNEQIEIDKHIYEMYNLNKEDIEEVENWYFRRYPKLAKVIEEKIKEKNKGE' A
#
# COMPACT_ATOMS: atom_id res chain seq x y z
N ILE A 1 -3.36 -13.28 -9.69
CA ILE A 1 -3.75 -12.59 -8.44
C ILE A 1 -3.93 -11.10 -8.70
N ILE A 2 -2.90 -10.38 -9.15
CA ILE A 2 -2.96 -8.93 -9.47
C ILE A 2 -4.12 -8.60 -10.43
N SER A 3 -4.28 -9.35 -11.52
CA SER A 3 -5.38 -9.12 -12.47
C SER A 3 -6.77 -9.24 -11.84
N SER A 4 -6.94 -10.08 -10.81
CA SER A 4 -8.21 -10.22 -10.07
C SER A 4 -8.45 -9.02 -9.15
N ILE A 5 -7.41 -8.53 -8.47
CA ILE A 5 -7.47 -7.33 -7.63
C ILE A 5 -7.81 -6.09 -8.47
N ILE A 6 -7.20 -5.95 -9.65
CA ILE A 6 -7.52 -4.87 -10.59
C ILE A 6 -8.99 -4.93 -11.04
N GLN A 7 -9.54 -6.13 -11.29
CA GLN A 7 -10.96 -6.26 -11.64
C GLN A 7 -11.87 -5.87 -10.47
N LYS A 8 -11.52 -6.27 -9.24
CA LYS A 8 -12.26 -5.87 -8.02
C LYS A 8 -12.25 -4.37 -7.82
N GLN A 9 -11.09 -3.70 -7.99
CA GLN A 9 -10.98 -2.24 -7.89
C GLN A 9 -11.88 -1.51 -8.90
N LYS A 10 -12.00 -2.04 -10.13
CA LYS A 10 -12.90 -1.48 -11.15
C LYS A 10 -14.38 -1.66 -10.79
N GLN A 11 -14.73 -2.79 -10.18
CA GLN A 11 -16.11 -3.10 -9.79
C GLN A 11 -16.54 -2.40 -8.50
N ASN A 12 -15.63 -2.21 -7.54
CA ASN A 12 -15.91 -1.59 -6.26
C ASN A 12 -14.83 -0.54 -5.88
N PRO A 13 -14.78 0.62 -6.56
CA PRO A 13 -13.74 1.62 -6.34
C PRO A 13 -13.79 2.29 -4.96
N LYS A 14 -14.89 2.13 -4.21
CA LYS A 14 -15.06 2.73 -2.87
C LYS A 14 -14.45 1.88 -1.75
N TYR A 15 -14.14 0.62 -2.02
CA TYR A 15 -13.51 -0.25 -1.04
C TYR A 15 -12.06 0.17 -0.77
N ASP A 16 -11.62 0.06 0.48
CA ASP A 16 -10.29 0.50 0.89
C ASP A 16 -9.22 -0.56 0.62
N TYR A 17 -8.85 -0.69 -0.65
CA TYR A 17 -7.77 -1.60 -1.06
C TYR A 17 -6.40 -1.20 -0.51
N MET A 18 -6.21 0.09 -0.22
CA MET A 18 -4.91 0.65 0.18
C MET A 18 -4.48 0.18 1.58
N THR A 19 -5.44 -0.02 2.50
CA THR A 19 -5.13 -0.49 3.87
C THR A 19 -5.34 -1.98 4.05
N ASN A 20 -5.75 -2.69 3.00
CA ASN A 20 -5.99 -4.13 3.00
C ASN A 20 -5.06 -4.80 1.97
N GLU A 21 -5.53 -5.13 0.78
CA GLU A 21 -4.79 -5.94 -0.19
C GLU A 21 -3.49 -5.30 -0.70
N GLN A 22 -3.38 -3.96 -0.69
CA GLN A 22 -2.15 -3.27 -1.11
C GLN A 22 -0.98 -3.62 -0.19
N ILE A 23 -1.20 -3.73 1.12
CA ILE A 23 -0.15 -4.11 2.08
C ILE A 23 0.39 -5.51 1.79
N GLU A 24 -0.52 -6.45 1.46
CA GLU A 24 -0.15 -7.81 1.11
C GLU A 24 0.62 -7.88 -0.21
N ILE A 25 0.20 -7.09 -1.21
CA ILE A 25 0.91 -6.95 -2.48
C ILE A 25 2.31 -6.41 -2.25
N ASP A 26 2.45 -5.32 -1.50
CA ASP A 26 3.75 -4.67 -1.25
C ASP A 26 4.71 -5.64 -0.57
N LYS A 27 4.23 -6.39 0.45
CA LYS A 27 5.00 -7.44 1.11
C LYS A 27 5.47 -8.51 0.13
N HIS A 28 4.59 -9.03 -0.72
CA HIS A 28 4.97 -10.02 -1.74
C HIS A 28 6.01 -9.49 -2.73
N ILE A 29 5.89 -8.22 -3.13
CA ILE A 29 6.87 -7.60 -4.03
C ILE A 29 8.23 -7.49 -3.34
N TYR A 30 8.28 -7.02 -2.09
CA TYR A 30 9.52 -6.91 -1.33
C TYR A 30 10.19 -8.28 -1.16
N GLU A 31 9.41 -9.32 -0.85
CA GLU A 31 9.89 -10.70 -0.76
C GLU A 31 10.39 -11.23 -2.11
N MET A 32 9.67 -10.98 -3.21
CA MET A 32 10.06 -11.43 -4.55
C MET A 32 11.37 -10.81 -5.03
N TYR A 33 11.62 -9.53 -4.70
CA TYR A 33 12.87 -8.85 -5.04
C TYR A 33 13.96 -9.03 -3.97
N ASN A 34 13.68 -9.79 -2.91
CA ASN A 34 14.59 -10.06 -1.80
C ASN A 34 15.18 -8.77 -1.21
N LEU A 35 14.33 -7.74 -1.09
CA LEU A 35 14.72 -6.43 -0.57
C LEU A 35 15.00 -6.54 0.93
N ASN A 36 16.10 -5.94 1.37
CA ASN A 36 16.39 -5.80 2.79
C ASN A 36 15.56 -4.63 3.37
N LYS A 37 15.69 -4.42 4.69
CA LYS A 37 14.91 -3.38 5.37
C LYS A 37 15.28 -1.98 4.86
N GLU A 38 16.55 -1.76 4.58
CA GLU A 38 17.08 -0.49 4.08
C GLU A 38 16.54 -0.17 2.67
N ASP A 39 16.47 -1.17 1.79
CA ASP A 39 15.92 -1.06 0.43
C ASP A 39 14.42 -0.74 0.48
N ILE A 40 13.67 -1.40 1.36
CA ILE A 40 12.24 -1.14 1.57
C ILE A 40 12.04 0.31 2.05
N GLU A 41 12.83 0.74 3.04
CA GLU A 41 12.77 2.11 3.56
C GLU A 41 13.11 3.14 2.47
N GLU A 42 14.08 2.88 1.59
CA GLU A 42 14.39 3.77 0.48
C GLU A 42 13.22 3.87 -0.51
N VAL A 43 12.59 2.75 -0.87
CA VAL A 43 11.43 2.70 -1.77
C VAL A 43 10.26 3.48 -1.18
N GLU A 44 9.94 3.26 0.09
CA GLU A 44 8.88 3.99 0.78
C GLU A 44 9.20 5.49 0.84
N ASN A 45 10.41 5.86 1.25
CA ASN A 45 10.84 7.25 1.29
C ASN A 45 10.79 7.93 -0.09
N TRP A 46 11.16 7.22 -1.17
CA TRP A 46 11.01 7.72 -2.53
C TRP A 46 9.53 7.93 -2.88
N TYR A 47 8.66 6.97 -2.56
CA TYR A 47 7.22 7.06 -2.80
C TYR A 47 6.59 8.25 -2.07
N PHE A 48 6.91 8.44 -0.78
CA PHE A 48 6.43 9.55 0.03
C PHE A 48 6.86 10.91 -0.54
N ARG A 49 8.11 11.05 -1.00
CA ARG A 49 8.59 12.27 -1.65
C ARG A 49 7.93 12.51 -3.01
N ARG A 50 7.72 11.45 -3.79
CA ARG A 50 7.18 11.55 -5.15
C ARG A 50 5.68 11.83 -5.16
N TYR A 51 4.94 11.26 -4.21
CA TYR A 51 3.48 11.34 -4.14
C TYR A 51 2.98 11.80 -2.76
N PRO A 52 3.32 13.01 -2.31
CA PRO A 52 3.05 13.47 -0.94
C PRO A 52 1.56 13.50 -0.59
N LYS A 53 0.69 13.78 -1.57
CA LYS A 53 -0.77 13.78 -1.37
C LYS A 53 -1.32 12.38 -1.09
N LEU A 54 -0.83 11.37 -1.82
CA LEU A 54 -1.26 9.98 -1.61
C LEU A 54 -0.72 9.43 -0.31
N ALA A 55 0.57 9.69 -0.02
CA ALA A 55 1.21 9.35 1.24
C ALA A 55 0.42 9.86 2.45
N LYS A 56 0.01 11.14 2.42
CA LYS A 56 -0.79 11.72 3.51
C LYS A 56 -2.13 11.00 3.71
N VAL A 57 -2.84 10.66 2.63
CA VAL A 57 -4.11 9.94 2.70
C VAL A 57 -3.92 8.52 3.25
N ILE A 58 -2.85 7.85 2.85
CA ILE A 58 -2.50 6.50 3.35
C ILE A 58 -2.20 6.55 4.85
N GLU A 59 -1.39 7.51 5.30
CA GLU A 59 -1.10 7.70 6.72
C GLU A 59 -2.37 7.96 7.55
N GLU A 60 -3.27 8.82 7.06
CA GLU A 60 -4.52 9.13 7.74
C GLU A 60 -5.40 7.88 7.88
N LYS A 61 -5.54 7.10 6.81
CA LYS A 61 -6.31 5.85 6.82
C LYS A 61 -5.72 4.78 7.73
N ILE A 62 -4.39 4.64 7.76
CA ILE A 62 -3.71 3.71 8.68
C ILE A 62 -3.95 4.14 10.14
N LYS A 63 -3.85 5.44 10.43
CA LYS A 63 -4.14 5.98 11.78
C LYS A 63 -5.60 5.77 12.19
N GLU A 64 -6.54 5.88 11.27
CA GLU A 64 -7.96 5.60 11.51
C GLU A 64 -8.22 4.12 11.79
N LYS A 65 -7.59 3.21 11.02
CA LYS A 65 -7.69 1.76 11.23
C LYS A 65 -7.17 1.35 12.62
N ASN A 66 -6.02 1.89 13.02
CA ASN A 66 -5.40 1.60 14.33
C ASN A 66 -6.15 2.22 15.53
N LYS A 67 -7.08 3.16 15.31
CA LYS A 67 -7.93 3.74 16.37
C LYS A 67 -9.23 2.96 16.59
N GLY A 68 -9.61 2.10 15.65
CA GLY A 68 -10.84 1.30 15.70
C GLY A 68 -10.65 -0.11 16.25
N GLU A 69 -9.43 -0.52 16.56
CA GLU A 69 -9.06 -1.77 17.26
C GLU A 69 -8.85 -1.51 18.76
#